data_AF-A0A6N3G7Y8-F1
#
_entry.id   AF-A0A6N3G7Y8-F1
#
_cell.length_a   1.000
_cell.length_b   1.000
_cell.length_c   1.000
_cell.angle_alpha   90.00
_cell.angle_beta   90.00
_cell.angle_gamma   90.00
#
_symmetry.space_group_name_H-M   'P 1'
#
loop_
_entity.id
_entity.type
_entity.pdbx_description
1 polymer ?
#
loop_
_entity_poly.entity_id
_entity_poly.type
_entity_poly.pdbx_seq_one_letter_code
_entity_poly.pdbx_strand_id
1 'polypeptide(L)'
;MYNNSSHLFVNNKRNKSNFKLYLSILLFVLIIASVIIYEFFSYKLLVRNFTYYFDEKKFSNANNIILTTENLNPFKAILLEKDLSQYFNNKLDYLSEAISDEEISLNDALDITKEIYRYNLSSSDNTTLFTNSDNDDFNKGVSLFNSQQYAKAYDSFNKINSSDSEYKNALSYMDKCKTNIKSDLLNQVDSLSSNHYYTKALGLIEDFNYILGNDNEILDKTNEIKNSRANYLAKQNEAAQAASASIINNISTSNINELVIESLTPYLIHVDLNAQKTYIYNGKLKNWNLEKTFTCSTGIKGEETPQGVYTIKEKGQWFFSEQYNQGGKYWVQFLGDYLFHSLPYNKEKTNIVDHTLGTPASHGCIRLKDEDSKWIYDNIPKGTKVIIK
;
A
#
# COMPACT_ATOMS: atom_id res chain seq x y z
N MET A 1 48.52 -80.19 -3.37
CA MET A 1 48.95 -79.20 -2.35
C MET A 1 48.65 -77.81 -2.89
N TYR A 2 47.56 -77.18 -2.44
CA TYR A 2 47.21 -75.81 -2.83
C TYR A 2 47.73 -74.85 -1.76
N ASN A 3 48.46 -73.81 -2.16
CA ASN A 3 48.86 -72.75 -1.23
C ASN A 3 48.74 -71.35 -1.85
N ASN A 4 48.01 -70.53 -1.08
CA ASN A 4 47.85 -69.08 -1.00
C ASN A 4 48.57 -68.14 -1.98
N SER A 5 47.78 -67.19 -2.52
CA SER A 5 48.26 -65.88 -2.94
C SER A 5 47.37 -64.80 -2.31
N SER A 6 47.91 -64.12 -1.29
CA SER A 6 47.28 -63.00 -0.60
C SER A 6 47.63 -61.67 -1.29
N HIS A 7 46.58 -60.88 -1.53
CA HIS A 7 46.59 -59.54 -2.11
C HIS A 7 47.42 -58.53 -1.31
N LEU A 8 48.24 -57.74 -2.01
CA LEU A 8 48.77 -56.45 -1.55
C LEU A 8 48.03 -55.31 -2.28
N PHE A 9 46.93 -54.84 -1.69
CA PHE A 9 46.31 -53.56 -2.04
C PHE A 9 46.91 -52.46 -1.15
N VAL A 10 47.98 -51.81 -1.62
CA VAL A 10 48.55 -50.62 -0.95
C VAL A 10 47.86 -49.36 -1.47
N ASN A 11 46.86 -48.93 -0.72
CA ASN A 11 46.66 -47.55 -0.25
C ASN A 11 46.60 -46.40 -1.28
N ASN A 12 45.58 -46.37 -2.14
CA ASN A 12 45.25 -45.19 -2.97
C ASN A 12 44.11 -44.31 -2.40
N LYS A 13 43.70 -44.55 -1.14
CA LYS A 13 42.59 -43.83 -0.48
C LYS A 13 42.97 -42.45 0.06
N ARG A 14 44.24 -42.21 0.39
CA ARG A 14 44.70 -40.92 0.95
C ARG A 14 44.67 -39.76 -0.06
N ASN A 15 45.01 -39.99 -1.33
CA ASN A 15 45.03 -38.92 -2.34
C ASN A 15 43.64 -38.42 -2.78
N LYS A 16 42.62 -39.30 -2.86
CA LYS A 16 41.23 -38.89 -3.16
C LYS A 16 40.59 -38.05 -2.06
N SER A 17 41.00 -38.26 -0.80
CA SER A 17 40.52 -37.47 0.35
C SER A 17 41.05 -36.04 0.30
N ASN A 18 42.34 -35.87 0.00
CA ASN A 18 42.96 -34.55 -0.09
C ASN A 18 42.39 -33.75 -1.27
N PHE A 19 42.14 -34.39 -2.43
CA PHE A 19 41.51 -33.73 -3.57
C PHE A 19 40.10 -33.18 -3.26
N LYS A 20 39.26 -33.94 -2.54
CA LYS A 20 37.94 -33.46 -2.11
C LYS A 20 38.05 -32.29 -1.13
N LEU A 21 39.05 -32.31 -0.25
CA LEU A 21 39.33 -31.21 0.67
C LEU A 21 39.77 -29.95 -0.09
N TYR A 22 40.71 -30.07 -1.04
CA TYR A 22 41.13 -28.94 -1.88
C TYR A 22 39.99 -28.37 -2.73
N LEU A 23 39.15 -29.23 -3.31
CA LEU A 23 37.98 -28.79 -4.07
C LEU A 23 36.95 -28.08 -3.18
N SER A 24 36.74 -28.57 -1.95
CA SER A 24 35.86 -27.91 -0.98
C SER A 24 36.43 -26.56 -0.53
N ILE A 25 37.74 -26.45 -0.31
CA ILE A 25 38.40 -25.19 0.05
C ILE A 25 38.30 -24.20 -1.12
N LEU A 26 38.53 -24.65 -2.36
CA LEU A 26 38.39 -23.81 -3.55
C LEU A 26 36.96 -23.29 -3.72
N LEU A 27 35.95 -24.15 -3.54
CA LEU A 27 34.55 -23.75 -3.60
C LEU A 27 34.22 -22.71 -2.52
N PHE A 28 34.74 -22.90 -1.31
CA PHE A 28 34.55 -21.98 -0.20
C PHE A 28 35.21 -20.61 -0.47
N VAL A 29 36.42 -20.59 -1.03
CA VAL A 29 37.11 -19.36 -1.44
C VAL A 29 36.33 -18.62 -2.52
N LEU A 30 35.76 -19.33 -3.50
CA LEU A 30 34.95 -18.74 -4.56
C LEU A 30 33.65 -18.12 -4.02
N ILE A 31 33.01 -18.76 -3.03
CA ILE A 31 31.83 -18.22 -2.35
C ILE A 31 32.18 -16.94 -1.56
N ILE A 32 33.31 -16.95 -0.85
CA ILE A 32 33.77 -15.74 -0.15
C ILE A 32 34.06 -14.61 -1.15
N ALA A 33 34.75 -14.92 -2.25
CA ALA A 33 35.05 -13.93 -3.28
C ALA A 33 33.79 -13.35 -3.92
N SER A 34 32.76 -14.16 -4.18
CA SER A 34 31.50 -13.67 -4.74
C SER A 34 30.73 -12.79 -3.77
N VAL A 35 30.73 -13.12 -2.47
CA VAL A 35 30.14 -12.27 -1.42
C VAL A 35 30.87 -10.93 -1.33
N ILE A 36 32.21 -10.93 -1.32
CA ILE A 36 33.00 -9.68 -1.29
C ILE A 36 32.70 -8.81 -2.52
N ILE A 37 32.61 -9.39 -3.71
CA ILE A 37 32.27 -8.66 -4.94
C ILE A 37 30.85 -8.07 -4.86
N TYR A 38 29.89 -8.85 -4.36
CA TYR A 38 28.51 -8.38 -4.17
C TYR A 38 28.44 -7.21 -3.19
N GLU A 39 29.08 -7.33 -2.03
CA GLU A 39 29.13 -6.27 -1.02
C GLU A 39 29.79 -5.00 -1.56
N PHE A 40 30.86 -5.15 -2.35
CA PHE A 40 31.52 -4.00 -2.99
C PHE A 40 30.61 -3.31 -4.02
N PHE A 41 29.88 -4.08 -4.82
CA PHE A 41 28.92 -3.54 -5.79
C PHE A 41 27.74 -2.84 -5.10
N SER A 42 27.20 -3.45 -4.05
CA SER A 42 26.15 -2.86 -3.21
C SER A 42 26.60 -1.52 -2.62
N TYR A 43 27.84 -1.46 -2.11
CA TYR A 43 28.44 -0.22 -1.63
C TYR A 43 28.56 0.85 -2.73
N LYS A 44 29.03 0.49 -3.93
CA LYS A 44 29.14 1.46 -5.03
C LYS A 44 27.77 1.95 -5.51
N LEU A 45 26.75 1.09 -5.48
CA LEU A 45 25.37 1.48 -5.76
C LEU A 45 24.83 2.46 -4.72
N LEU A 46 25.12 2.23 -3.43
CA LEU A 46 24.78 3.13 -2.33
C LEU A 46 25.37 4.53 -2.55
N VAL A 47 26.69 4.64 -2.78
CA VAL A 47 27.36 5.94 -2.99
C VAL A 47 26.79 6.65 -4.21
N ARG A 48 26.57 5.94 -5.32
CA ARG A 48 25.99 6.52 -6.54
C ARG A 48 24.58 7.08 -6.31
N ASN A 49 23.74 6.33 -5.59
CA ASN A 49 22.39 6.77 -5.29
C ASN A 49 22.43 8.00 -4.37
N PHE A 50 23.33 7.99 -3.36
CA PHE A 50 23.54 9.13 -2.48
C PHE A 50 23.87 10.40 -3.29
N THR A 51 24.91 10.35 -4.12
CA THR A 51 25.37 11.51 -4.89
C THR A 51 24.29 12.01 -5.84
N TYR A 52 23.54 11.10 -6.47
CA TYR A 52 22.40 11.46 -7.32
C TYR A 52 21.34 12.28 -6.56
N TYR A 53 20.86 11.78 -5.42
CA TYR A 53 19.85 12.52 -4.65
C TYR A 53 20.38 13.83 -4.08
N PHE A 54 21.67 13.86 -3.71
CA PHE A 54 22.32 15.07 -3.23
C PHE A 54 22.42 16.14 -4.34
N ASP A 55 22.85 15.75 -5.54
CA ASP A 55 22.93 16.64 -6.71
C ASP A 55 21.56 17.19 -7.13
N GLU A 56 20.52 16.37 -6.99
CA GLU A 56 19.12 16.75 -7.24
C GLU A 56 18.48 17.60 -6.12
N LYS A 57 19.27 18.05 -5.12
CA LYS A 57 18.82 18.79 -3.93
C LYS A 57 17.76 18.05 -3.10
N LYS A 58 17.68 16.72 -3.24
CA LYS A 58 16.79 15.83 -2.46
C LYS A 58 17.55 15.32 -1.23
N PHE A 59 18.00 16.25 -0.39
CA PHE A 59 18.92 15.97 0.73
C PHE A 59 18.37 14.95 1.73
N SER A 60 17.06 14.95 2.00
CA SER A 60 16.42 13.94 2.86
C SER A 60 16.54 12.53 2.28
N ASN A 61 16.38 12.37 0.96
CA ASN A 61 16.53 11.09 0.28
C ASN A 61 17.99 10.63 0.27
N ALA A 62 18.93 11.55 0.04
CA ALA A 62 20.36 11.28 0.13
C ALA A 62 20.74 10.80 1.54
N ASN A 63 20.31 11.51 2.58
CA ASN A 63 20.58 11.16 3.97
C ASN A 63 19.98 9.79 4.35
N ASN A 64 18.76 9.50 3.89
CA ASN A 64 18.12 8.20 4.13
C ASN A 64 18.90 7.04 3.52
N ILE A 65 19.61 7.22 2.40
CA ILE A 65 20.44 6.16 1.80
C ILE A 65 21.58 5.76 2.73
N ILE A 66 22.28 6.75 3.31
CA ILE A 66 23.38 6.49 4.24
C ILE A 66 22.85 5.81 5.51
N LEU A 67 21.64 6.15 5.96
CA LEU A 67 21.08 5.66 7.22
C LEU A 67 20.37 4.29 7.11
N THR A 68 19.70 3.98 6.00
CA THR A 68 18.79 2.82 5.90
C THR A 68 19.38 1.60 5.19
N THR A 69 20.44 1.75 4.39
CA THR A 69 21.03 0.61 3.67
C THR A 69 22.05 -0.12 4.54
N GLU A 70 21.59 -1.20 5.17
CA GLU A 70 22.33 -2.30 5.80
C GLU A 70 23.47 -1.92 6.76
N ASN A 71 23.23 -2.16 8.05
CA ASN A 71 24.21 -2.03 9.13
C ASN A 71 25.39 -3.04 9.05
N LEU A 72 25.52 -3.82 7.97
CA LEU A 72 26.47 -4.94 7.87
C LEU A 72 27.38 -4.93 6.62
N ASN A 73 27.35 -3.90 5.77
CA ASN A 73 28.26 -3.82 4.62
C ASN A 73 29.67 -3.35 5.07
N PRO A 74 30.72 -4.17 4.90
CA PRO A 74 32.07 -3.84 5.39
C PRO A 74 32.73 -2.70 4.62
N PHE A 75 32.40 -2.52 3.33
CA PHE A 75 32.94 -1.43 2.52
C PHE A 75 32.37 -0.09 2.92
N LYS A 76 31.08 -0.04 3.28
CA LYS A 76 30.44 1.15 3.84
C LYS A 76 31.17 1.62 5.11
N ALA A 77 31.48 0.71 6.02
CA ALA A 77 32.17 1.04 7.26
C ALA A 77 33.60 1.61 7.05
N ILE A 78 34.29 1.20 5.97
CA ILE A 78 35.69 1.55 5.73
C ILE A 78 35.84 2.74 4.77
N LEU A 79 34.98 2.84 3.75
CA LEU A 79 35.19 3.73 2.60
C LEU A 79 34.24 4.93 2.57
N LEU A 80 33.10 4.87 3.26
CA LEU A 80 32.02 5.86 3.09
C LEU A 80 32.47 7.28 3.46
N GLU A 81 33.11 7.46 4.61
CA GLU A 81 33.58 8.78 5.06
C GLU A 81 34.53 9.43 4.05
N LYS A 82 35.47 8.63 3.52
CA LYS A 82 36.44 9.08 2.51
C LYS A 82 35.76 9.43 1.19
N ASP A 83 34.92 8.54 0.67
CA ASP A 83 34.27 8.74 -0.63
C ASP A 83 33.30 9.95 -0.60
N LEU A 84 32.59 10.16 0.52
CA LEU A 84 31.73 11.33 0.72
C LEU A 84 32.53 12.62 0.88
N SER A 85 33.61 12.60 1.66
CA SER A 85 34.48 13.78 1.82
C SER A 85 35.05 14.23 0.48
N GLN A 86 35.50 13.28 -0.36
CA GLN A 86 35.98 13.58 -1.70
C GLN A 86 34.88 14.18 -2.59
N TYR A 87 33.68 13.60 -2.56
CA TYR A 87 32.53 14.13 -3.30
C TYR A 87 32.18 15.56 -2.87
N PHE A 88 32.13 15.82 -1.57
CA PHE A 88 31.79 17.14 -1.02
C PHE A 88 32.84 18.20 -1.32
N ASN A 89 34.13 17.87 -1.22
CA ASN A 89 35.20 18.81 -1.58
C ASN A 89 35.10 19.19 -3.07
N ASN A 90 34.94 18.22 -3.96
CA ASN A 90 34.73 18.48 -5.38
C ASN A 90 33.49 19.35 -5.64
N LYS A 91 32.41 19.14 -4.86
CA LYS A 91 31.18 19.92 -4.97
C LYS A 91 31.36 21.36 -4.49
N LEU A 92 32.11 21.59 -3.41
CA LEU A 92 32.44 22.92 -2.92
C LEU A 92 33.31 23.69 -3.92
N ASP A 93 34.30 23.01 -4.52
CA ASP A 93 35.13 23.59 -5.57
C ASP A 93 34.25 24.01 -6.77
N TYR A 94 33.37 23.12 -7.25
CA TYR A 94 32.42 23.44 -8.32
C TYR A 94 31.50 24.63 -7.98
N LEU A 95 30.95 24.69 -6.76
CA LEU A 95 30.10 25.81 -6.35
C LEU A 95 30.85 27.14 -6.34
N SER A 96 32.13 27.13 -5.96
CA SER A 96 32.95 28.34 -5.96
C SER A 96 33.15 28.91 -7.38
N GLU A 97 33.27 28.02 -8.38
CA GLU A 97 33.37 28.39 -9.79
C GLU A 97 31.99 28.79 -10.37
N ALA A 98 30.95 28.00 -10.12
CA ALA A 98 29.60 28.22 -10.66
C ALA A 98 28.91 29.50 -10.16
N ILE A 99 29.25 29.98 -8.95
CA ILE A 99 28.78 31.30 -8.46
C ILE A 99 29.47 32.43 -9.24
N SER A 100 30.76 32.28 -9.56
CA SER A 100 31.52 33.27 -10.33
C SER A 100 31.00 33.42 -11.76
N ASP A 101 30.48 32.33 -12.33
CA ASP A 101 29.96 32.27 -13.70
C ASP A 101 28.44 32.51 -13.79
N GLU A 102 27.78 32.89 -12.68
CA GLU A 102 26.32 33.10 -12.55
C GLU A 102 25.45 31.88 -12.94
N GLU A 103 26.02 30.67 -12.97
CA GLU A 103 25.29 29.43 -13.31
C GLU A 103 24.35 28.94 -12.20
N ILE A 104 24.59 29.36 -10.95
CA ILE A 104 23.80 28.98 -9.78
C ILE A 104 23.49 30.20 -8.90
N SER A 105 22.29 30.24 -8.30
CA SER A 105 21.94 31.32 -7.39
C SER A 105 22.75 31.24 -6.08
N LEU A 106 23.09 32.39 -5.51
CA LEU A 106 23.81 32.45 -4.22
C LEU A 106 23.07 31.69 -3.11
N ASN A 107 21.73 31.71 -3.11
CA ASN A 107 20.91 31.00 -2.14
C ASN A 107 21.00 29.48 -2.33
N ASP A 108 20.93 29.00 -3.56
CA ASP A 108 21.07 27.57 -3.87
C ASP A 108 22.46 27.05 -3.51
N ALA A 109 23.51 27.84 -3.78
CA ALA A 109 24.86 27.49 -3.39
C ALA A 109 25.02 27.45 -1.87
N LEU A 110 24.45 28.43 -1.16
CA LEU A 110 24.42 28.45 0.30
C LEU A 110 23.69 27.24 0.88
N ASP A 111 22.59 26.81 0.28
CA ASP A 111 21.83 25.63 0.74
C ASP A 111 22.62 24.33 0.56
N ILE A 112 23.29 24.16 -0.60
CA ILE A 112 24.16 22.99 -0.83
C ILE A 112 25.37 23.03 0.11
N THR A 113 26.02 24.18 0.28
CA THR A 113 27.18 24.34 1.17
C THR A 113 26.81 24.05 2.62
N LYS A 114 25.65 24.51 3.11
CA LYS A 114 25.14 24.19 4.45
C LYS A 114 24.92 22.69 4.63
N GLU A 115 24.32 22.03 3.65
CA GLU A 115 24.11 20.59 3.72
C GLU A 115 25.43 19.82 3.68
N ILE A 116 26.43 20.25 2.90
CA ILE A 116 27.79 19.68 2.92
C ILE A 116 28.42 19.77 4.32
N TYR A 117 28.38 20.95 4.93
CA TYR A 117 28.94 21.14 6.27
C TYR A 117 28.26 20.28 7.34
N ARG A 118 26.99 19.94 7.16
CA ARG A 118 26.24 19.03 8.05
C ARG A 118 26.83 17.61 8.08
N TYR A 119 27.43 17.14 6.99
CA TYR A 119 28.11 15.84 6.95
C TYR A 119 29.50 15.91 7.62
N ASN A 120 30.21 17.03 7.49
CA ASN A 120 31.53 17.26 8.12
C ASN A 120 31.45 17.56 9.63
N LEU A 121 30.33 18.08 10.14
CA LEU A 121 30.10 18.33 11.57
C LEU A 121 29.95 17.04 12.41
N SER A 122 29.99 15.87 11.77
CA SER A 122 30.02 14.56 12.43
C SER A 122 31.42 14.20 12.98
N SER A 123 32.47 14.88 12.53
CA SER A 123 33.86 14.66 12.94
C SER A 123 34.49 15.94 13.51
N SER A 124 34.36 16.11 14.82
CA SER A 124 35.02 17.11 15.70
C SER A 124 34.64 18.60 15.55
N ASP A 125 34.08 19.13 16.63
CA ASP A 125 34.01 20.52 17.14
C ASP A 125 34.17 21.72 16.19
N ASN A 126 33.10 22.52 16.05
CA ASN A 126 33.06 23.88 16.62
C ASN A 126 31.67 24.52 16.43
N THR A 127 31.08 24.95 17.56
CA THR A 127 29.89 25.80 17.63
C THR A 127 30.20 27.24 17.23
N THR A 128 29.34 27.85 16.41
CA THR A 128 28.71 29.18 16.59
C THR A 128 28.33 29.76 15.23
N LEU A 129 27.04 29.80 14.90
CA LEU A 129 26.34 30.91 14.26
C LEU A 129 24.93 30.48 13.83
N PHE A 130 23.97 31.37 14.14
CA PHE A 130 22.55 31.34 13.77
C PHE A 130 21.61 30.50 14.66
N THR A 131 21.40 30.99 15.88
CA THR A 131 20.09 30.92 16.53
C THR A 131 19.13 31.87 15.80
N ASN A 132 18.09 31.33 15.17
CA ASN A 132 16.68 31.76 15.28
C ASN A 132 15.83 31.13 14.17
N SER A 133 14.96 30.20 14.56
CA SER A 133 13.71 29.86 13.88
C SER A 133 12.78 29.18 14.90
N ASP A 134 11.49 29.50 14.85
CA ASP A 134 10.50 29.22 15.88
C ASP A 134 10.28 27.72 16.18
N ASN A 135 10.43 27.34 17.45
CA ASN A 135 10.41 25.95 17.96
C ASN A 135 8.98 25.42 18.24
N ASP A 136 7.97 25.83 17.48
CA ASP A 136 6.55 25.46 17.71
C ASP A 136 6.20 24.08 17.13
N ASP A 137 6.70 23.75 15.93
CA ASP A 137 6.33 22.51 15.23
C ASP A 137 6.88 21.24 15.90
N PHE A 138 8.07 21.29 16.51
CA PHE A 138 8.62 20.16 17.28
C PHE A 138 7.81 19.88 18.53
N ASN A 139 7.55 20.91 19.35
CA ASN A 139 6.77 20.77 20.57
C ASN A 139 5.32 20.31 20.28
N LYS A 140 4.74 20.83 19.20
CA LYS A 140 3.45 20.37 18.68
C LYS A 140 3.49 18.91 18.25
N GLY A 141 4.53 18.49 17.52
CA GLY A 141 4.75 17.09 17.16
C GLY A 141 4.81 16.18 18.38
N VAL A 142 5.56 16.56 19.43
CA VAL A 142 5.65 15.81 20.69
C VAL A 142 4.29 15.73 21.40
N SER A 143 3.53 16.83 21.44
CA SER A 143 2.18 16.84 22.02
C SER A 143 1.21 15.90 21.28
N LEU A 144 1.23 15.93 19.95
CA LEU A 144 0.43 15.04 19.10
C LEU A 144 0.85 13.58 19.26
N PHE A 145 2.15 13.32 19.37
CA PHE A 145 2.69 11.98 19.62
C PHE A 145 2.20 11.41 20.96
N ASN A 146 2.30 12.19 22.04
CA ASN A 146 1.84 11.79 23.37
C ASN A 146 0.31 11.60 23.41
N SER A 147 -0.42 12.29 22.54
CA SER A 147 -1.86 12.11 22.35
C SER A 147 -2.22 10.97 21.38
N GLN A 148 -1.24 10.14 20.99
CA GLN A 148 -1.38 9.01 20.05
C GLN A 148 -1.89 9.39 18.65
N GLN A 149 -1.78 10.67 18.27
CA GLN A 149 -2.12 11.16 16.93
C GLN A 149 -0.90 11.05 16.01
N TYR A 150 -0.40 9.83 15.83
CA TYR A 150 0.92 9.58 15.23
C TYR A 150 1.08 10.11 13.80
N ALA A 151 0.05 10.05 12.96
CA ALA A 151 0.11 10.60 11.59
C ALA A 151 0.31 12.12 11.60
N LYS A 152 -0.47 12.84 12.42
CA LYS A 152 -0.35 14.30 12.56
C LYS A 152 0.97 14.68 13.25
N ALA A 153 1.44 13.86 14.17
CA ALA A 153 2.74 14.02 14.80
C ALA A 153 3.84 13.89 13.75
N TYR A 154 3.80 12.84 12.92
CA TYR A 154 4.71 12.63 11.79
C TYR A 154 4.72 13.83 10.84
N ASP A 155 3.56 14.34 10.44
CA ASP A 155 3.45 15.52 9.58
C ASP A 155 4.04 16.78 10.21
N SER A 156 3.94 16.92 11.52
CA SER A 156 4.52 18.06 12.26
C SER A 156 6.04 17.95 12.33
N PHE A 157 6.57 16.75 12.61
CA PHE A 157 8.01 16.51 12.61
C PHE A 157 8.63 16.63 11.22
N ASN A 158 7.92 16.22 10.17
CA ASN A 158 8.38 16.28 8.79
C ASN A 158 8.53 17.72 8.25
N LYS A 159 7.96 18.72 8.93
CA LYS A 159 8.13 20.15 8.61
C LYS A 159 9.41 20.74 9.17
N ILE A 160 10.03 20.07 10.15
CA ILE A 160 11.21 20.59 10.83
C ILE A 160 12.37 20.58 9.85
N ASN A 161 12.99 21.74 9.71
CA ASN A 161 14.09 21.93 8.78
C ASN A 161 15.34 21.17 9.26
N SER A 162 16.14 20.65 8.33
CA SER A 162 17.39 19.94 8.65
C SER A 162 18.41 20.78 9.44
N SER A 163 18.30 22.11 9.38
CA SER A 163 19.11 23.07 10.14
C SER A 163 18.63 23.30 11.58
N ASP A 164 17.45 22.80 11.95
CA ASP A 164 16.90 22.94 13.31
C ASP A 164 17.66 22.06 14.32
N SER A 165 17.94 22.58 15.51
CA SER A 165 18.58 21.83 16.59
C SER A 165 17.82 20.56 16.99
N GLU A 166 16.49 20.58 16.86
CA GLU A 166 15.60 19.47 17.18
C GLU A 166 15.42 18.48 16.02
N TYR A 167 16.01 18.72 14.84
CA TYR A 167 15.81 17.87 13.68
C TYR A 167 16.18 16.39 13.92
N LYS A 168 17.27 16.13 14.65
CA LYS A 168 17.65 14.74 15.01
C LYS A 168 16.60 14.08 15.90
N ASN A 169 16.03 14.82 16.84
CA ASN A 169 14.95 14.33 17.69
C ASN A 169 13.67 14.12 16.88
N ALA A 170 13.37 15.03 15.95
CA ALA A 170 12.24 14.91 15.02
C ALA A 170 12.33 13.61 14.21
N LEU A 171 13.49 13.27 13.65
CA LEU A 171 13.70 12.00 12.95
C LEU A 171 13.44 10.79 13.85
N SER A 172 13.95 10.80 15.08
CA SER A 172 13.70 9.72 16.05
C SER A 172 12.20 9.57 16.36
N TYR A 173 11.49 10.69 16.51
CA TYR A 173 10.04 10.66 16.71
C TYR A 173 9.28 10.22 15.46
N MET A 174 9.73 10.59 14.25
CA MET A 174 9.14 10.12 13.00
C MET A 174 9.25 8.60 12.85
N ASP A 175 10.39 8.00 13.23
CA ASP A 175 10.54 6.54 13.24
C ASP A 175 9.60 5.89 14.26
N LYS A 176 9.50 6.46 15.46
CA LYS A 176 8.51 6.01 16.46
C LYS A 176 7.08 6.14 15.93
N CYS A 177 6.74 7.22 15.23
CA CYS A 177 5.43 7.39 14.60
C CYS A 177 5.19 6.27 13.59
N LYS A 178 6.14 6.01 12.67
CA LYS A 178 6.06 4.94 11.68
C LYS A 178 5.82 3.58 12.33
N THR A 179 6.55 3.25 13.40
CA THR A 179 6.37 1.99 14.14
C THR A 179 4.95 1.86 14.71
N ASN A 180 4.45 2.90 15.38
CA ASN A 180 3.11 2.86 15.98
C ASN A 180 2.02 2.84 14.91
N ILE A 181 2.12 3.69 13.88
CA ILE A 181 1.20 3.70 12.74
C ILE A 181 1.14 2.33 12.07
N LYS A 182 2.30 1.71 11.81
CA LYS A 182 2.34 0.36 11.23
C LYS A 182 1.61 -0.66 12.11
N SER A 183 1.90 -0.67 13.41
CA SER A 183 1.26 -1.62 14.33
C SER A 183 -0.27 -1.42 14.38
N ASP A 184 -0.72 -0.17 14.50
CA ASP A 184 -2.15 0.17 14.54
C ASP A 184 -2.85 -0.15 13.21
N LEU A 185 -2.17 0.10 12.09
CA LEU A 185 -2.66 -0.21 10.75
C LEU A 185 -2.87 -1.71 10.57
N LEU A 186 -1.85 -2.53 10.88
CA LEU A 186 -1.93 -3.98 10.74
C LEU A 186 -3.08 -4.57 11.57
N ASN A 187 -3.25 -4.12 12.82
CA ASN A 187 -4.37 -4.54 13.68
C ASN A 187 -5.75 -4.20 13.09
N GLN A 188 -5.92 -2.97 12.57
CA GLN A 188 -7.18 -2.55 11.96
C GLN A 188 -7.46 -3.33 10.68
N VAL A 189 -6.44 -3.52 9.84
CA VAL A 189 -6.50 -4.28 8.60
C VAL A 189 -6.87 -5.75 8.86
N ASP A 190 -6.31 -6.37 9.90
CA ASP A 190 -6.66 -7.73 10.32
C ASP A 190 -8.12 -7.83 10.76
N SER A 191 -8.60 -6.87 11.54
CA SER A 191 -10.00 -6.80 11.96
C SER A 191 -10.94 -6.64 10.76
N LEU A 192 -10.63 -5.73 9.83
CA LEU A 192 -11.42 -5.53 8.61
C LEU A 192 -11.44 -6.80 7.74
N SER A 193 -10.28 -7.42 7.53
CA SER A 193 -10.14 -8.63 6.72
C SER A 193 -10.88 -9.83 7.33
N SER A 194 -10.85 -9.96 8.66
CA SER A 194 -11.59 -11.00 9.39
C SER A 194 -13.11 -10.84 9.24
N ASN A 195 -13.58 -9.61 9.05
CA ASN A 195 -14.98 -9.29 8.76
C ASN A 195 -15.31 -9.24 7.26
N HIS A 196 -14.40 -9.70 6.39
CA HIS A 196 -14.52 -9.68 4.93
C HIS A 196 -14.65 -8.29 4.30
N TYR A 197 -14.19 -7.24 4.98
CA TYR A 197 -14.12 -5.87 4.46
C TYR A 197 -12.77 -5.61 3.77
N TYR A 198 -12.47 -6.42 2.76
CA TYR A 198 -11.16 -6.44 2.11
C TYR A 198 -10.84 -5.18 1.29
N THR A 199 -11.83 -4.56 0.66
CA THR A 199 -11.63 -3.31 -0.11
C THR A 199 -11.28 -2.18 0.86
N LYS A 200 -12.01 -2.07 1.98
CA LYS A 200 -11.71 -1.12 3.06
C LYS A 200 -10.33 -1.38 3.67
N ALA A 201 -9.95 -2.64 3.85
CA ALA A 201 -8.63 -2.99 4.39
C ALA A 201 -7.49 -2.55 3.46
N LEU A 202 -7.59 -2.83 2.16
CA LEU A 202 -6.61 -2.39 1.17
C LEU A 202 -6.53 -0.86 1.08
N GLY A 203 -7.69 -0.24 1.17
CA GLY A 203 -7.79 1.20 1.14
C GLY A 203 -7.16 1.89 2.33
N LEU A 204 -7.37 1.36 3.53
CA LEU A 204 -6.71 1.86 4.74
C LEU A 204 -5.18 1.77 4.63
N ILE A 205 -4.64 0.75 3.95
CA ILE A 205 -3.19 0.66 3.68
C ILE A 205 -2.75 1.78 2.74
N GLU A 206 -3.52 2.08 1.69
CA GLU A 206 -3.22 3.14 0.74
C GLU A 206 -3.14 4.52 1.41
N ASP A 207 -4.05 4.81 2.35
CA ASP A 207 -4.07 6.07 3.11
C ASP A 207 -2.76 6.35 3.84
N PHE A 208 -2.06 5.31 4.30
CA PHE A 208 -0.81 5.44 5.05
C PHE A 208 0.45 5.22 4.20
N ASN A 209 0.30 4.99 2.89
CA ASN A 209 1.42 4.73 1.99
C ASN A 209 2.41 5.91 1.92
N TYR A 210 1.96 7.16 2.10
CA TYR A 210 2.87 8.31 2.12
C TYR A 210 3.81 8.34 3.35
N ILE A 211 3.44 7.66 4.45
CA ILE A 211 4.26 7.55 5.66
C ILE A 211 5.09 6.27 5.64
N LEU A 212 4.45 5.15 5.33
CA LEU A 212 5.05 3.81 5.45
C LEU A 212 5.78 3.38 4.17
N GLY A 213 5.41 3.94 3.00
CA GLY A 213 6.04 3.66 1.71
C GLY A 213 6.14 2.17 1.41
N ASN A 214 7.34 1.75 1.01
CA ASN A 214 7.64 0.37 0.61
C ASN A 214 8.03 -0.54 1.80
N ASP A 215 7.40 -0.41 2.96
CA ASP A 215 7.63 -1.33 4.07
C ASP A 215 7.22 -2.77 3.63
N ASN A 216 8.16 -3.72 3.74
CA ASN A 216 7.98 -5.09 3.24
C ASN A 216 6.81 -5.81 3.93
N GLU A 217 6.59 -5.56 5.23
CA GLU A 217 5.51 -6.18 6.00
C GLU A 217 4.14 -5.67 5.52
N ILE A 218 4.04 -4.38 5.21
CA ILE A 218 2.84 -3.79 4.60
C ILE A 218 2.58 -4.36 3.20
N LEU A 219 3.64 -4.55 2.39
CA LEU A 219 3.52 -5.12 1.05
C LEU A 219 3.04 -6.58 1.09
N ASP A 220 3.63 -7.40 1.97
CA ASP A 220 3.23 -8.79 2.18
C ASP A 220 1.77 -8.86 2.64
N LYS A 221 1.40 -8.00 3.59
CA LYS A 221 0.02 -7.92 4.08
C LYS A 221 -0.98 -7.51 2.99
N THR A 222 -0.60 -6.56 2.15
CA THR A 222 -1.41 -6.13 1.00
C THR A 222 -1.69 -7.31 0.05
N ASN A 223 -0.67 -8.11 -0.25
CA ASN A 223 -0.82 -9.29 -1.11
C ASN A 223 -1.68 -10.38 -0.45
N GLU A 224 -1.52 -10.61 0.85
CA GLU A 224 -2.35 -11.53 1.63
C GLU A 224 -3.84 -11.16 1.54
N ILE A 225 -4.16 -9.87 1.69
CA ILE A 225 -5.55 -9.36 1.62
C ILE A 225 -6.11 -9.48 0.21
N LYS A 226 -5.32 -9.14 -0.82
CA LYS A 226 -5.73 -9.30 -2.23
C LYS A 226 -6.09 -10.76 -2.54
N ASN A 227 -5.26 -11.71 -2.08
CA ASN A 227 -5.51 -13.13 -2.25
C ASN A 227 -6.74 -13.58 -1.45
N SER A 228 -6.89 -13.12 -0.21
CA SER A 228 -8.06 -13.42 0.63
C SER A 228 -9.36 -12.89 0.03
N ARG A 229 -9.34 -11.67 -0.52
CA ARG A 229 -10.45 -11.09 -1.29
C ARG A 229 -10.79 -11.95 -2.50
N ALA A 230 -9.80 -12.30 -3.32
CA ALA A 230 -10.01 -13.13 -4.51
C ALA A 230 -10.64 -14.49 -4.14
N ASN A 231 -10.12 -15.15 -3.10
CA ASN A 231 -10.65 -16.42 -2.59
C ASN A 231 -12.07 -16.27 -2.02
N TYR A 232 -12.36 -15.19 -1.30
CA TYR A 232 -13.70 -14.92 -0.80
C TYR A 232 -14.70 -14.74 -1.93
N LEU A 233 -14.35 -13.94 -2.94
CA LEU A 233 -15.17 -13.74 -4.14
C LEU A 233 -15.39 -15.05 -4.90
N ALA A 234 -14.36 -15.90 -5.03
CA ALA A 234 -14.46 -17.21 -5.67
C ALA A 234 -15.36 -18.18 -4.90
N LYS A 235 -15.22 -18.27 -3.57
CA LYS A 235 -16.02 -19.17 -2.71
C LYS A 235 -17.51 -18.81 -2.70
N GLN A 236 -17.85 -17.53 -2.75
CA GLN A 236 -19.24 -17.10 -2.88
C GLN A 236 -19.89 -17.58 -4.18
N ASN A 237 -19.09 -18.03 -5.16
CA ASN A 237 -19.55 -18.59 -6.42
C ASN A 237 -19.61 -20.14 -6.44
N GLU A 238 -19.17 -20.87 -5.40
CA GLU A 238 -18.82 -22.31 -5.51
C GLU A 238 -19.89 -23.36 -5.14
N ALA A 239 -21.17 -23.03 -5.14
CA ALA A 239 -22.24 -24.08 -5.16
C ALA A 239 -23.35 -23.80 -6.19
N ALA A 240 -23.28 -22.67 -6.90
CA ALA A 240 -24.29 -22.23 -7.85
C ALA A 240 -23.71 -21.98 -9.26
N GLN A 241 -22.44 -22.30 -9.51
CA GLN A 241 -21.63 -21.77 -10.61
C GLN A 241 -22.12 -22.11 -12.03
N ALA A 242 -22.63 -23.32 -12.30
CA ALA A 242 -23.12 -23.65 -13.65
C ALA A 242 -24.48 -22.98 -13.96
N ALA A 243 -25.41 -23.00 -13.00
CA ALA A 243 -26.72 -22.37 -13.14
C ALA A 243 -26.61 -20.84 -13.11
N SER A 244 -25.76 -20.29 -12.26
CA SER A 244 -25.54 -18.85 -12.11
C SER A 244 -24.79 -18.26 -13.29
N ALA A 245 -23.79 -18.93 -13.88
CA ALA A 245 -23.11 -18.43 -15.07
C ALA A 245 -24.05 -18.35 -16.28
N SER A 246 -24.92 -19.35 -16.47
CA SER A 246 -25.95 -19.30 -17.51
C SER A 246 -26.96 -18.17 -17.27
N ILE A 247 -27.39 -17.96 -16.02
CA ILE A 247 -28.27 -16.85 -15.67
C ILE A 247 -27.59 -15.49 -15.89
N ILE A 248 -26.37 -15.28 -15.37
CA ILE A 248 -25.62 -14.02 -15.51
C ILE A 248 -25.37 -13.70 -16.99
N ASN A 249 -24.96 -14.67 -17.79
CA ASN A 249 -24.66 -14.43 -19.20
C ASN A 249 -25.91 -14.09 -20.02
N ASN A 250 -27.07 -14.65 -19.67
CA ASN A 250 -28.29 -14.50 -20.47
C ASN A 250 -29.27 -13.47 -19.93
N ILE A 251 -29.25 -13.12 -18.64
CA ILE A 251 -30.26 -12.25 -18.02
C ILE A 251 -30.37 -10.89 -18.73
N SER A 252 -31.60 -10.50 -19.01
CA SER A 252 -32.01 -9.19 -19.47
C SER A 252 -33.39 -8.88 -18.89
N THR A 253 -33.86 -7.65 -19.08
CA THR A 253 -35.23 -7.27 -18.73
C THR A 253 -36.29 -8.02 -19.55
N SER A 254 -35.96 -8.49 -20.76
CA SER A 254 -36.90 -9.12 -21.68
C SER A 254 -37.09 -10.61 -21.44
N ASN A 255 -36.10 -11.31 -20.89
CA ASN A 255 -36.14 -12.77 -20.72
C ASN A 255 -36.21 -13.22 -19.25
N ILE A 256 -36.42 -12.29 -18.31
CA ILE A 256 -36.38 -12.57 -16.86
C ILE A 256 -37.29 -13.73 -16.44
N ASN A 257 -38.44 -13.90 -17.11
CA ASN A 257 -39.44 -14.94 -16.83
C ASN A 257 -39.19 -16.27 -17.55
N GLU A 258 -38.28 -16.29 -18.52
CA GLU A 258 -37.82 -17.52 -19.18
C GLU A 258 -36.76 -18.25 -18.33
N LEU A 259 -36.08 -17.51 -17.46
CA LEU A 259 -35.04 -18.00 -16.57
C LEU A 259 -35.61 -18.61 -15.29
N VAL A 260 -34.94 -19.64 -14.77
CA VAL A 260 -35.27 -20.27 -13.49
C VAL A 260 -34.59 -19.50 -12.36
N ILE A 261 -35.16 -18.35 -11.99
CA ILE A 261 -34.66 -17.47 -10.93
C ILE A 261 -35.64 -17.46 -9.76
N GLU A 262 -35.22 -18.04 -8.64
CA GLU A 262 -35.95 -18.00 -7.36
C GLU A 262 -35.41 -16.89 -6.46
N SER A 263 -36.18 -16.41 -5.50
CA SER A 263 -35.67 -15.57 -4.41
C SER A 263 -36.32 -15.99 -3.09
N LEU A 264 -35.63 -15.76 -1.97
CA LEU A 264 -36.17 -16.02 -0.63
C LEU A 264 -37.24 -15.00 -0.23
N THR A 265 -37.44 -13.98 -1.05
CA THR A 265 -38.43 -12.92 -0.84
C THR A 265 -39.25 -12.73 -2.11
N PRO A 266 -40.37 -11.99 -2.06
CA PRO A 266 -41.12 -11.59 -3.25
C PRO A 266 -40.37 -10.62 -4.17
N TYR A 267 -39.11 -10.26 -3.88
CA TYR A 267 -38.31 -9.34 -4.68
C TYR A 267 -37.12 -10.02 -5.35
N LEU A 268 -36.71 -9.46 -6.48
CA LEU A 268 -35.48 -9.80 -7.19
C LEU A 268 -34.81 -8.50 -7.68
N ILE A 269 -33.50 -8.38 -7.49
CA ILE A 269 -32.71 -7.27 -8.02
C ILE A 269 -31.84 -7.77 -9.17
N HIS A 270 -31.87 -7.06 -10.29
CA HIS A 270 -30.94 -7.24 -11.41
C HIS A 270 -30.19 -5.92 -11.65
N VAL A 271 -28.87 -5.96 -11.62
CA VAL A 271 -27.99 -4.82 -11.91
C VAL A 271 -27.29 -5.08 -13.22
N ASP A 272 -27.44 -4.15 -14.15
CA ASP A 272 -26.77 -4.17 -15.45
C ASP A 272 -25.65 -3.12 -15.43
N LEU A 273 -24.41 -3.60 -15.40
CA LEU A 273 -23.16 -2.83 -15.35
C LEU A 273 -22.91 -2.08 -16.67
N ASN A 274 -23.40 -2.57 -17.81
CA ASN A 274 -23.21 -1.86 -19.08
C ASN A 274 -24.23 -0.73 -19.23
N ALA A 275 -25.49 -0.98 -18.85
CA ALA A 275 -26.55 0.02 -18.90
C ALA A 275 -26.52 1.00 -17.72
N GLN A 276 -25.77 0.68 -16.65
CA GLN A 276 -25.74 1.41 -15.38
C GLN A 276 -27.18 1.57 -14.82
N LYS A 277 -27.89 0.44 -14.76
CA LYS A 277 -29.27 0.36 -14.27
C LYS A 277 -29.41 -0.71 -13.20
N THR A 278 -30.25 -0.41 -12.21
CA THR A 278 -30.74 -1.38 -11.21
C THR A 278 -32.23 -1.58 -11.43
N TYR A 279 -32.63 -2.80 -11.74
CA TYR A 279 -34.01 -3.23 -11.94
C TYR A 279 -34.50 -3.97 -10.70
N ILE A 280 -35.66 -3.58 -10.19
CA ILE A 280 -36.34 -4.26 -9.08
C ILE A 280 -37.57 -4.95 -9.63
N TYR A 281 -37.67 -6.25 -9.41
CA TYR A 281 -38.84 -7.04 -9.74
C TYR A 281 -39.59 -7.46 -8.48
N ASN A 282 -40.89 -7.65 -8.63
CA ASN A 282 -41.77 -8.20 -7.62
C ASN A 282 -42.55 -9.39 -8.19
N GLY A 283 -42.60 -10.47 -7.43
CA GLY A 283 -43.31 -11.69 -7.81
C GLY A 283 -42.61 -12.93 -7.28
N LYS A 284 -42.51 -13.93 -8.14
CA LYS A 284 -41.92 -15.24 -7.81
C LYS A 284 -41.35 -15.88 -9.06
N LEU A 285 -40.73 -17.05 -8.90
CA LEU A 285 -40.18 -17.87 -9.98
C LEU A 285 -41.08 -17.87 -11.23
N LYS A 286 -40.49 -17.52 -12.39
CA LYS A 286 -41.13 -17.42 -13.72
C LYS A 286 -42.31 -16.43 -13.83
N ASN A 287 -42.56 -15.60 -12.81
CA ASN A 287 -43.61 -14.59 -12.81
C ASN A 287 -43.14 -13.33 -12.06
N TRP A 288 -42.04 -12.77 -12.53
CA TRP A 288 -41.44 -11.51 -12.11
C TRP A 288 -42.04 -10.35 -12.90
N ASN A 289 -42.52 -9.33 -12.18
CA ASN A 289 -43.00 -8.07 -12.76
C ASN A 289 -42.01 -6.97 -12.43
N LEU A 290 -41.60 -6.18 -13.42
CA LEU A 290 -40.71 -5.04 -13.20
C LEU A 290 -41.47 -3.96 -12.42
N GLU A 291 -41.03 -3.67 -11.19
CA GLU A 291 -41.64 -2.68 -10.31
C GLU A 291 -40.92 -1.33 -10.37
N LYS A 292 -39.59 -1.35 -10.41
CA LYS A 292 -38.75 -0.13 -10.44
C LYS A 292 -37.56 -0.30 -11.37
N THR A 293 -37.14 0.83 -11.95
CA THR A 293 -35.86 0.96 -12.65
C THR A 293 -35.14 2.20 -12.10
N PHE A 294 -33.94 1.99 -11.58
CA PHE A 294 -33.09 3.05 -11.05
C PHE A 294 -31.86 3.24 -11.93
N THR A 295 -31.41 4.49 -12.04
CA THR A 295 -30.07 4.77 -12.60
C THR A 295 -29.06 4.56 -11.49
N CYS A 296 -28.00 3.81 -11.77
CA CYS A 296 -26.94 3.57 -10.81
C CYS A 296 -25.57 3.99 -11.33
N SER A 297 -24.57 3.99 -10.46
CA SER A 297 -23.15 4.12 -10.79
C SER A 297 -22.34 3.05 -10.06
N THR A 298 -21.71 2.16 -10.81
CA THR A 298 -20.95 1.00 -10.28
C THR A 298 -19.46 1.30 -10.16
N GLY A 299 -18.67 0.29 -9.80
CA GLY A 299 -17.22 0.38 -9.62
C GLY A 299 -16.46 0.74 -10.90
N ILE A 300 -15.47 1.63 -10.78
CA ILE A 300 -14.55 1.99 -11.88
C ILE A 300 -13.59 0.85 -12.22
N LYS A 301 -12.85 1.00 -13.32
CA LYS A 301 -11.79 0.05 -13.70
C LYS A 301 -10.72 -0.04 -12.60
N GLY A 302 -10.36 -1.26 -12.20
CA GLY A 302 -9.47 -1.56 -11.06
C GLY A 302 -10.20 -1.74 -9.73
N GLU A 303 -11.45 -1.26 -9.63
CA GLU A 303 -12.31 -1.36 -8.46
C GLU A 303 -13.73 -1.79 -8.85
N GLU A 304 -13.81 -2.74 -9.78
CA GLU A 304 -15.06 -3.13 -10.40
C GLU A 304 -16.06 -3.68 -9.38
N THR A 305 -17.34 -3.38 -9.59
CA THR A 305 -18.41 -4.10 -8.90
C THR A 305 -18.40 -5.55 -9.37
N PRO A 306 -18.26 -6.53 -8.47
CA PRO A 306 -18.13 -7.92 -8.87
C PRO A 306 -19.45 -8.44 -9.46
N GLN A 307 -19.36 -9.04 -10.66
CA GLN A 307 -20.46 -9.77 -11.27
C GLN A 307 -20.74 -11.06 -10.48
N GLY A 308 -22.01 -11.44 -10.39
CA GLY A 308 -22.38 -12.62 -9.63
C GLY A 308 -23.84 -12.69 -9.23
N VAL A 309 -24.15 -13.75 -8.48
CA VAL A 309 -25.45 -13.92 -7.81
C VAL A 309 -25.23 -13.83 -6.32
N TYR A 310 -25.92 -12.89 -5.68
CA TYR A 310 -25.80 -12.57 -4.28
C TYR A 310 -27.17 -12.57 -3.60
N THR A 311 -27.14 -12.32 -2.29
CA THR A 311 -28.34 -12.05 -1.50
C THR A 311 -28.13 -10.83 -0.64
N ILE A 312 -29.20 -10.08 -0.40
CA ILE A 312 -29.17 -8.94 0.53
C ILE A 312 -28.89 -9.45 1.94
N LYS A 313 -27.88 -8.85 2.58
CA LYS A 313 -27.39 -9.19 3.92
C LYS A 313 -27.79 -8.09 4.91
N GLU A 314 -26.84 -7.30 5.37
CA GLU A 314 -27.06 -6.24 6.33
C GLU A 314 -27.53 -4.93 5.69
N LYS A 315 -28.05 -4.03 6.52
CA LYS A 315 -28.49 -2.69 6.11
C LYS A 315 -28.20 -1.67 7.20
N GLY A 316 -28.07 -0.40 6.82
CA GLY A 316 -28.00 0.68 7.78
C GLY A 316 -28.29 2.05 7.17
N GLN A 317 -28.61 3.02 8.03
CA GLN A 317 -29.01 4.35 7.57
C GLN A 317 -27.85 5.19 7.06
N TRP A 318 -26.63 4.91 7.52
CA TRP A 318 -25.45 5.69 7.21
C TRP A 318 -24.17 4.87 7.36
N PHE A 319 -23.19 5.12 6.51
CA PHE A 319 -21.79 4.76 6.73
C PHE A 319 -20.89 5.94 6.33
N PHE A 320 -19.67 5.94 6.85
CA PHE A 320 -18.62 6.85 6.39
C PHE A 320 -17.34 6.05 6.15
N SER A 321 -16.70 6.26 5.01
CA SER A 321 -15.36 5.76 4.71
C SER A 321 -14.37 6.89 4.94
N GLU A 322 -13.52 6.75 5.96
CA GLU A 322 -12.45 7.72 6.22
C GLU A 322 -11.47 7.78 5.05
N GLN A 323 -11.15 6.62 4.45
CA GLN A 323 -10.27 6.50 3.28
C GLN A 323 -10.70 7.38 2.11
N TYR A 324 -11.98 7.29 1.73
CA TYR A 324 -12.50 8.05 0.59
C TYR A 324 -13.02 9.43 1.00
N ASN A 325 -12.96 9.77 2.29
CA ASN A 325 -13.61 10.95 2.89
C ASN A 325 -15.07 11.10 2.43
N GLN A 326 -15.77 9.97 2.30
CA GLN A 326 -17.09 9.86 1.68
C GLN A 326 -17.99 8.94 2.50
N GLY A 327 -19.22 9.37 2.75
CA GLY A 327 -20.27 8.54 3.36
C GLY A 327 -21.45 8.32 2.43
N GLY A 328 -22.31 7.38 2.79
CA GLY A 328 -23.51 7.06 2.03
C GLY A 328 -24.70 6.82 2.95
N LYS A 329 -25.87 7.32 2.55
CA LYS A 329 -27.15 7.07 3.22
C LYS A 329 -27.76 5.76 2.72
N TYR A 330 -28.58 5.16 3.57
CA TYR A 330 -29.47 4.03 3.23
C TYR A 330 -28.74 2.85 2.58
N TRP A 331 -27.64 2.43 3.20
CA TRP A 331 -26.83 1.37 2.62
C TRP A 331 -27.45 -0.01 2.82
N VAL A 332 -27.28 -0.87 1.81
CA VAL A 332 -27.76 -2.24 1.77
C VAL A 332 -26.63 -3.13 1.24
N GLN A 333 -26.16 -4.07 2.06
CA GLN A 333 -25.03 -4.95 1.76
C GLN A 333 -25.48 -6.15 0.92
N PHE A 334 -24.72 -6.50 -0.11
CA PHE A 334 -24.91 -7.75 -0.87
C PHE A 334 -23.69 -8.68 -0.82
N LEU A 335 -22.49 -8.14 -0.58
CA LEU A 335 -21.25 -8.91 -0.53
C LEU A 335 -20.19 -8.14 0.27
N GLY A 336 -19.57 -8.69 1.32
CA GLY A 336 -18.46 -8.02 2.04
C GLY A 336 -18.69 -6.52 2.29
N ASP A 337 -17.82 -5.66 1.77
CA ASP A 337 -17.95 -4.19 1.79
C ASP A 337 -18.62 -3.59 0.55
N TYR A 338 -19.19 -4.40 -0.34
CA TYR A 338 -19.96 -3.95 -1.51
C TYR A 338 -21.42 -3.69 -1.12
N LEU A 339 -21.83 -2.44 -1.31
CA LEU A 339 -23.11 -1.91 -0.85
C LEU A 339 -23.88 -1.27 -2.02
N PHE A 340 -25.21 -1.36 -1.99
CA PHE A 340 -26.05 -0.32 -2.58
C PHE A 340 -26.10 0.86 -1.61
N HIS A 341 -25.98 2.10 -2.08
CA HIS A 341 -26.14 3.29 -1.24
C HIS A 341 -26.45 4.55 -2.06
N SER A 342 -26.76 5.66 -1.38
CA SER A 342 -26.99 6.97 -2.00
C SER A 342 -25.78 7.52 -2.76
N LEU A 343 -25.88 8.71 -3.35
CA LEU A 343 -24.70 9.47 -3.76
C LEU A 343 -23.78 9.74 -2.55
N PRO A 344 -22.46 9.88 -2.76
CA PRO A 344 -21.51 10.10 -1.69
C PRO A 344 -21.69 11.48 -1.04
N TYR A 345 -21.64 11.51 0.28
CA TYR A 345 -21.78 12.69 1.13
C TYR A 345 -20.50 12.99 1.90
N ASN A 346 -20.33 14.24 2.32
CA ASN A 346 -19.34 14.62 3.32
C ASN A 346 -19.62 13.96 4.68
N LYS A 347 -18.64 14.03 5.59
CA LYS A 347 -18.71 13.43 6.94
C LYS A 347 -19.90 13.93 7.75
N GLU A 348 -20.26 15.19 7.58
CA GLU A 348 -21.37 15.86 8.26
C GLU A 348 -22.75 15.47 7.69
N LYS A 349 -22.79 14.69 6.60
CA LYS A 349 -24.01 14.21 5.92
C LYS A 349 -24.87 15.31 5.28
N THR A 350 -24.31 16.51 5.15
CA THR A 350 -25.03 17.71 4.71
C THR A 350 -24.95 17.92 3.20
N ASN A 351 -23.81 17.60 2.58
CA ASN A 351 -23.53 17.91 1.18
C ASN A 351 -23.12 16.65 0.43
N ILE A 352 -23.67 16.47 -0.78
CA ILE A 352 -23.17 15.47 -1.73
C ILE A 352 -21.82 15.99 -2.26
N VAL A 353 -20.80 15.14 -2.25
CA VAL A 353 -19.44 15.48 -2.68
C VAL A 353 -19.12 15.02 -4.09
N ASP A 354 -19.91 14.11 -4.65
CA ASP A 354 -19.84 13.69 -6.04
C ASP A 354 -21.25 13.31 -6.53
N HIS A 355 -21.70 13.99 -7.58
CA HIS A 355 -23.02 13.81 -8.17
C HIS A 355 -23.05 12.84 -9.37
N THR A 356 -21.92 12.21 -9.69
CA THR A 356 -21.79 11.33 -10.85
C THR A 356 -22.73 10.13 -10.74
N LEU A 357 -23.62 9.99 -11.73
CA LEU A 357 -24.61 8.92 -11.81
C LEU A 357 -24.80 8.48 -13.28
N GLY A 358 -24.99 7.18 -13.53
CA GLY A 358 -25.22 6.63 -14.87
C GLY A 358 -23.96 6.22 -15.64
N THR A 359 -22.80 6.29 -14.98
CA THR A 359 -21.49 5.81 -15.47
C THR A 359 -20.73 5.20 -14.29
N PRO A 360 -19.82 4.22 -14.49
CA PRO A 360 -18.95 3.74 -13.42
C PRO A 360 -18.22 4.91 -12.74
N ALA A 361 -18.29 4.97 -11.40
CA ALA A 361 -17.76 6.09 -10.62
C ALA A 361 -17.37 5.73 -9.17
N SER A 362 -17.71 4.53 -8.70
CA SER A 362 -17.49 4.12 -7.31
C SER A 362 -16.25 3.25 -7.12
N HIS A 363 -15.95 2.94 -5.86
CA HIS A 363 -14.93 1.99 -5.41
C HIS A 363 -15.52 0.57 -5.24
N GLY A 364 -16.37 0.16 -6.18
CA GLY A 364 -17.03 -1.14 -6.21
C GLY A 364 -18.49 -1.16 -5.72
N CYS A 365 -18.93 -0.19 -4.93
CA CYS A 365 -20.33 -0.06 -4.50
C CYS A 365 -21.28 0.34 -5.65
N ILE A 366 -22.59 0.20 -5.45
CA ILE A 366 -23.61 0.61 -6.41
C ILE A 366 -24.27 1.89 -5.87
N ARG A 367 -23.87 3.04 -6.44
CA ARG A 367 -24.43 4.36 -6.10
C ARG A 367 -25.80 4.54 -6.75
N LEU A 368 -26.73 5.12 -6.02
CA LEU A 368 -28.10 5.41 -6.44
C LEU A 368 -28.48 6.83 -6.02
N LYS A 369 -29.55 7.38 -6.57
CA LYS A 369 -30.16 8.60 -5.99
C LYS A 369 -30.62 8.32 -4.56
N ASP A 370 -30.69 9.36 -3.74
CA ASP A 370 -31.15 9.26 -2.35
C ASP A 370 -32.53 8.58 -2.23
N GLU A 371 -33.49 8.97 -3.07
CA GLU A 371 -34.84 8.39 -3.09
C GLU A 371 -34.83 6.90 -3.46
N ASP A 372 -34.02 6.52 -4.46
CA ASP A 372 -33.90 5.15 -4.95
C ASP A 372 -33.22 4.26 -3.90
N SER A 373 -32.12 4.74 -3.32
CA SER A 373 -31.41 4.04 -2.23
C SER A 373 -32.29 3.88 -1.01
N LYS A 374 -33.04 4.93 -0.63
CA LYS A 374 -33.98 4.86 0.49
C LYS A 374 -35.09 3.85 0.21
N TRP A 375 -35.61 3.83 -1.01
CA TRP A 375 -36.64 2.88 -1.39
C TRP A 375 -36.15 1.43 -1.27
N ILE A 376 -34.94 1.12 -1.75
CA ILE A 376 -34.35 -0.22 -1.57
C ILE A 376 -34.18 -0.55 -0.07
N TYR A 377 -33.63 0.39 0.70
CA TYR A 377 -33.42 0.22 2.13
C TYR A 377 -34.72 -0.10 2.88
N ASP A 378 -35.79 0.64 2.61
CA ASP A 378 -37.09 0.48 3.28
C ASP A 378 -37.83 -0.79 2.83
N ASN A 379 -37.78 -1.15 1.54
CA ASN A 379 -38.71 -2.13 0.95
C ASN A 379 -38.11 -3.51 0.70
N ILE A 380 -36.80 -3.62 0.44
CA ILE A 380 -36.20 -4.88 -0.03
C ILE A 380 -35.71 -5.76 1.12
N PRO A 381 -36.33 -6.88 1.50
CA PRO A 381 -35.96 -7.62 2.70
C PRO A 381 -34.59 -8.30 2.59
N LYS A 382 -33.98 -8.62 3.75
CA LYS A 382 -32.80 -9.51 3.80
C LYS A 382 -33.12 -10.84 3.14
N GLY A 383 -32.15 -11.44 2.45
CA GLY A 383 -32.32 -12.66 1.66
C GLY A 383 -32.83 -12.44 0.23
N THR A 384 -33.23 -11.21 -0.14
CA THR A 384 -33.58 -10.87 -1.53
C THR A 384 -32.42 -11.23 -2.46
N LYS A 385 -32.71 -11.88 -3.59
CA LYS A 385 -31.68 -12.27 -4.56
C LYS A 385 -31.24 -11.05 -5.36
N VAL A 386 -29.93 -10.93 -5.57
CA VAL A 386 -29.32 -9.89 -6.39
C VAL A 386 -28.52 -10.57 -7.50
N ILE A 387 -28.70 -10.16 -8.75
CA ILE A 387 -27.93 -10.64 -9.89
C ILE A 387 -27.24 -9.43 -10.49
N ILE A 388 -25.91 -9.47 -10.59
CA ILE A 388 -25.10 -8.39 -11.14
C ILE A 388 -24.44 -8.92 -12.42
N LYS A 389 -24.69 -8.23 -13.53
CA LYS A 389 -24.18 -8.54 -14.87
C LYS A 389 -23.56 -7.31 -15.48
#